data_AF-G2TK39-F1
#
_entry.id   AF-G2TK39-F1
#
_cell.length_a   1.000
_cell.length_b   1.000
_cell.length_c   1.000
_cell.angle_alpha   90.00
_cell.angle_beta   90.00
_cell.angle_gamma   90.00
#
_symmetry.space_group_name_H-M   'P 1'
#
loop_
_entity.id
_entity.type
_entity.pdbx_description
1 polymer ?
#
loop_
_entity_poly.entity_id
_entity_poly.type
_entity_poly.pdbx_seq_one_letter_code
_entity_poly.pdbx_strand_id
1 'polypeptide(L)'
;MKKQQEKPLFSVSPPLYHTFMQTFELHHIHLYDADPAGVEKENGIEVVLRYGDRFQHETRKCFSFSDIENKAPEVAEFFKQAAESCKEVLIADYYKMMKS
;
A
#
# COMPACT_ATOMS: atom_id res chain seq x y z
N MET A 1 16.17 -7.65 -20.00
CA MET A 1 15.93 -6.96 -18.70
C MET A 1 15.06 -7.86 -17.86
N LYS A 2 15.51 -8.31 -16.67
CA LYS A 2 14.67 -9.12 -15.77
C LYS A 2 13.55 -8.20 -15.25
N LYS A 3 12.28 -8.51 -15.55
CA LYS A 3 11.16 -7.90 -14.83
C LYS A 3 11.32 -8.31 -13.36
N GLN A 4 11.68 -7.37 -12.50
CA GLN A 4 11.70 -7.63 -11.07
C GLN A 4 10.26 -7.95 -10.65
N GLN A 5 10.07 -9.14 -10.09
CA GLN A 5 8.75 -9.65 -9.75
C GLN A 5 8.27 -9.00 -8.45
N GLU A 6 7.02 -8.54 -8.45
CA GLU A 6 6.34 -8.10 -7.24
C GLU A 6 6.27 -9.26 -6.24
N LYS A 7 6.61 -8.97 -4.98
CA LYS A 7 6.50 -9.90 -3.86
C LYS A 7 5.67 -9.24 -2.76
N PRO A 8 5.03 -10.02 -1.86
CA PRO A 8 4.33 -9.45 -0.71
C PRO A 8 5.23 -8.50 0.09
N LEU A 9 4.71 -7.33 0.48
CA LEU A 9 5.52 -6.27 1.09
C LEU A 9 6.20 -6.74 2.39
N PHE A 10 5.54 -7.59 3.18
CA PHE A 10 6.13 -8.17 4.40
C PHE A 10 7.41 -8.98 4.13
N SER A 11 7.53 -9.58 2.93
CA SER A 11 8.70 -10.35 2.54
C SER A 11 9.82 -9.48 1.97
N VAL A 12 9.48 -8.29 1.45
CA VAL A 12 10.44 -7.35 0.83
C VAL A 12 10.99 -6.38 1.85
N SER A 13 10.13 -5.84 2.72
CA SER A 13 10.51 -4.87 3.75
C SER A 13 9.53 -4.93 4.92
N PRO A 14 9.91 -5.62 6.01
CA PRO A 14 9.18 -5.58 7.26
C PRO A 14 8.93 -4.15 7.80
N PRO A 15 9.88 -3.18 7.68
CA PRO A 15 9.63 -1.80 8.09
C PRO A 15 8.49 -1.13 7.31
N LEU A 16 8.47 -1.26 5.99
CA LEU A 16 7.39 -0.69 5.16
C LEU A 16 6.05 -1.37 5.45
N TYR A 17 6.06 -2.69 5.62
CA TYR A 17 4.85 -3.44 5.97
C TYR A 17 4.30 -3.05 7.34
N HIS A 18 5.16 -2.78 8.32
CA HIS A 18 4.74 -2.31 9.63
C HIS A 18 4.06 -0.94 9.56
N THR A 19 4.64 0.01 8.81
CA THR A 19 4.01 1.33 8.61
C THR A 19 2.65 1.19 7.91
N PHE A 20 2.56 0.35 6.87
CA PHE A 20 1.29 0.02 6.22
C PHE A 20 0.25 -0.48 7.23
N MET A 21 0.59 -1.50 8.04
CA MET A 21 -0.34 -2.06 9.03
C MET A 21 -0.84 -1.00 10.00
N GLN A 22 0.08 -0.24 10.60
CA GLN A 22 -0.28 0.80 11.57
C GLN A 22 -1.19 1.86 10.94
N THR A 23 -0.87 2.31 9.72
CA THR A 23 -1.68 3.33 9.05
C THR A 23 -3.06 2.81 8.68
N PHE A 24 -3.19 1.58 8.17
CA PHE A 24 -4.48 1.02 7.78
C PHE A 24 -5.37 0.71 8.99
N GLU A 25 -4.78 0.20 10.08
CA GLU A 25 -5.49 -0.01 11.35
C GLU A 25 -6.02 1.32 11.92
N LEU A 26 -5.22 2.40 11.89
CA LEU A 26 -5.63 3.73 12.33
C LEU A 26 -6.81 4.31 11.50
N HIS A 27 -6.96 3.89 10.25
CA HIS A 27 -8.07 4.30 9.38
C HIS A 27 -9.28 3.35 9.47
N HIS A 28 -9.22 2.33 10.33
CA HIS A 28 -10.22 1.28 10.48
C HIS A 28 -10.46 0.48 9.19
N ILE A 29 -9.42 0.26 8.40
CA ILE A 29 -9.47 -0.53 7.18
C ILE A 29 -8.91 -1.91 7.49
N HIS A 30 -9.61 -2.97 7.06
CA HIS A 30 -9.10 -4.32 7.29
C HIS A 30 -7.89 -4.55 6.37
N LEU A 31 -6.84 -5.20 6.87
CA LEU A 31 -5.65 -5.50 6.05
C LEU A 31 -5.93 -6.41 4.83
N TYR A 32 -7.11 -7.04 4.77
CA TYR A 32 -7.53 -7.85 3.62
C TYR A 32 -8.18 -7.01 2.52
N ASP A 33 -8.55 -5.76 2.81
CA ASP A 33 -9.09 -4.82 1.84
C ASP A 33 -7.97 -4.18 0.98
N ALA A 34 -6.71 -4.51 1.26
CA ALA A 34 -5.56 -4.06 0.51
C ALA A 34 -4.51 -5.17 0.29
N ASP A 35 -3.85 -5.11 -0.86
CA ASP A 35 -2.75 -5.98 -1.26
C ASP A 35 -1.46 -5.16 -1.38
N PRO A 36 -0.65 -5.09 -0.30
CA PRO A 36 0.65 -4.42 -0.32
C PRO A 36 1.73 -5.35 -0.90
N ALA A 37 2.32 -4.92 -2.01
CA ALA A 37 3.45 -5.57 -2.66
C ALA A 37 4.67 -4.65 -2.73
N GLY A 38 5.84 -5.24 -2.95
CA GLY A 38 7.12 -4.56 -3.11
C GLY A 38 7.90 -5.11 -4.30
N VAL A 39 8.64 -4.22 -4.97
CA VAL A 39 9.66 -4.56 -5.97
C VAL A 39 10.98 -3.97 -5.51
N GLU A 40 11.95 -4.82 -5.17
CA GLU A 40 13.32 -4.37 -4.89
C GLU A 40 13.90 -3.69 -6.14
N LYS A 41 14.43 -2.49 -5.98
CA LYS A 41 15.17 -1.72 -6.99
C LYS A 41 16.63 -1.59 -6.54
N GLU A 42 17.49 -1.06 -7.40
CA GLU A 42 18.91 -0.89 -7.08
C GLU A 42 19.15 -0.04 -5.83
N ASN A 43 18.36 1.04 -5.64
CA ASN A 43 18.56 2.01 -4.56
C ASN A 43 17.38 2.09 -3.57
N GLY A 44 16.52 1.08 -3.54
CA GLY A 44 15.35 1.12 -2.67
C GLY A 44 14.27 0.12 -3.05
N ILE A 45 13.04 0.44 -2.67
CA ILE A 45 11.87 -0.43 -2.91
C ILE A 45 10.76 0.40 -3.52
N GLU A 46 10.20 -0.10 -4.62
CA GLU A 46 8.92 0.37 -5.14
C GLU A 46 7.80 -0.36 -4.39
N VAL A 47 7.01 0.39 -3.62
CA VAL A 47 5.78 -0.10 -3.01
C VAL A 47 4.67 -0.02 -4.05
N VAL A 48 3.92 -1.11 -4.18
CA VAL A 48 2.70 -1.20 -4.97
C VAL A 48 1.58 -1.55 -4.00
N LEU A 49 0.54 -0.73 -3.94
CA LEU A 49 -0.56 -0.92 -3.00
C LEU A 49 -1.87 -0.95 -3.78
N ARG A 50 -2.56 -2.09 -3.73
CA ARG A 50 -3.85 -2.28 -4.40
C ARG A 50 -4.98 -2.36 -3.40
N TYR A 51 -6.17 -1.92 -3.78
CA TYR A 51 -7.36 -1.92 -2.93
C TYR A 51 -8.67 -1.77 -3.73
N GLY A 52 -9.80 -1.83 -3.03
CA GLY A 52 -11.16 -1.78 -3.60
C GLY A 52 -11.62 -3.12 -4.16
N ASP A 53 -12.82 -3.16 -4.77
CA ASP A 53 -13.34 -4.41 -5.32
C ASP A 53 -12.36 -5.03 -6.32
N ARG A 54 -12.03 -6.31 -6.09
CA ARG A 54 -11.05 -7.11 -6.86
C ARG A 54 -9.68 -6.44 -7.04
N PHE A 55 -9.27 -5.54 -6.13
CA PHE A 55 -7.99 -4.82 -6.19
C PHE A 55 -7.81 -3.98 -7.46
N GLN A 56 -8.91 -3.40 -7.97
CA GLN A 56 -8.91 -2.62 -9.22
C GLN A 56 -8.23 -1.25 -9.12
N HIS A 57 -8.02 -0.73 -7.91
CA HIS A 57 -7.29 0.51 -7.68
C HIS A 57 -5.86 0.20 -7.26
N GLU A 58 -4.91 0.98 -7.77
CA GLU A 58 -3.49 0.79 -7.51
C GLU A 58 -2.79 2.14 -7.34
N THR A 59 -1.92 2.23 -6.33
CA THR A 59 -0.96 3.33 -6.18
C THR A 59 0.45 2.78 -6.01
N ARG A 60 1.44 3.54 -6.49
CA ARG A 60 2.85 3.12 -6.48
C ARG A 60 3.74 4.27 -6.04
N LYS A 61 4.77 3.96 -5.24
CA LYS A 61 5.84 4.91 -4.92
C LYS A 61 7.15 4.20 -4.63
N CYS A 62 8.25 4.76 -5.14
CA CYS A 62 9.60 4.32 -4.79
C CYS A 62 10.08 5.05 -3.55
N PHE A 63 10.67 4.31 -2.61
CA PHE A 63 11.38 4.84 -1.45
C PHE A 63 12.82 4.37 -1.50
N SER A 64 13.77 5.26 -1.23
CA SER A 64 15.16 4.84 -1.10
C SER A 64 15.37 4.02 0.18
N PHE A 65 16.44 3.24 0.24
CA PHE A 65 16.79 2.55 1.49
C PHE A 65 16.99 3.54 2.65
N SER A 66 17.53 4.73 2.36
CA SER A 66 17.68 5.81 3.33
C SER A 66 16.33 6.34 3.83
N ASP A 67 15.33 6.48 2.97
CA ASP A 67 13.99 6.94 3.37
C ASP A 67 13.33 5.92 4.31
N ILE A 68 13.51 4.63 4.02
CA ILE A 68 12.97 3.52 4.82
C ILE A 68 13.68 3.45 6.18
N GLU A 69 15.01 3.49 6.20
CA GLU A 69 15.82 3.40 7.41
C GLU A 69 15.57 4.59 8.35
N ASN A 70 15.51 5.81 7.80
CA ASN A 70 15.29 7.03 8.57
C ASN A 70 13.81 7.30 8.86
N LYS A 71 12.89 6.40 8.48
CA LYS A 71 11.43 6.57 8.62
C LYS A 71 10.98 7.92 8.09
N ALA A 72 11.41 8.25 6.87
CA ALA A 72 11.11 9.52 6.24
C ALA A 72 9.60 9.79 6.28
N PRO A 73 9.16 11.02 6.61
CA PRO A 73 7.74 11.35 6.76
C PRO A 73 6.90 10.98 5.54
N GLU A 74 7.51 11.01 4.36
CA GLU A 74 6.87 10.67 3.10
C GLU A 74 6.42 9.20 2.97
N VAL A 75 7.02 8.28 3.74
CA VAL A 75 6.60 6.88 3.80
C VAL A 75 5.24 6.79 4.47
N ALA A 76 5.11 7.43 5.64
CA ALA A 76 3.85 7.47 6.38
C ALA A 76 2.76 8.23 5.61
N GLU A 77 3.13 9.36 4.98
CA GLU A 77 2.19 10.15 4.19
C GLU A 77 1.65 9.38 2.98
N PHE A 78 2.49 8.59 2.30
CA PHE A 78 2.04 7.73 1.21
C PHE A 78 1.00 6.71 1.67
N PHE A 79 1.26 5.97 2.76
CA PHE A 79 0.30 4.99 3.27
C PHE A 79 -0.97 5.65 3.79
N LYS A 80 -0.88 6.87 4.33
CA LYS A 80 -2.04 7.63 4.77
C LYS A 80 -2.94 8.01 3.60
N GLN A 81 -2.37 8.60 2.54
CA GLN A 81 -3.13 8.95 1.34
C GLN A 81 -3.76 7.72 0.68
N ALA A 82 -3.05 6.59 0.69
CA ALA A 82 -3.59 5.34 0.18
C ALA A 82 -4.73 4.78 1.06
N ALA A 83 -4.62 4.88 2.39
CA ALA A 83 -5.68 4.49 3.30
C ALA A 83 -6.94 5.36 3.14
N GLU A 84 -6.78 6.69 3.05
CA GLU A 84 -7.88 7.61 2.78
C GLU A 84 -8.59 7.26 1.46
N SER A 85 -7.82 7.07 0.38
CA SER A 85 -8.35 6.66 -0.93
C SER A 85 -9.06 5.31 -0.88
N CYS A 86 -8.48 4.33 -0.17
CA CYS A 86 -9.07 3.01 0.00
C CYS A 86 -10.42 3.09 0.72
N LYS A 87 -10.51 3.88 1.79
CA LYS A 87 -11.75 4.07 2.53
C LYS A 87 -12.86 4.66 1.66
N GLU A 88 -12.55 5.68 0.86
CA GLU A 88 -13.51 6.28 -0.07
C GLU A 88 -14.01 5.28 -1.11
N VAL A 89 -13.10 4.48 -1.69
CA VAL A 89 -13.44 3.44 -2.66
C VAL A 89 -14.33 2.36 -2.06
N LEU A 90 -13.99 1.83 -0.87
CA LEU A 90 -14.78 0.80 -0.21
C LEU A 90 -16.21 1.27 0.10
N ILE A 91 -16.35 2.53 0.53
CA ILE A 91 -17.67 3.16 0.72
C ILE A 91 -18.42 3.22 -0.60
N ALA A 92 -17.78 3.69 -1.68
CA ALA A 92 -18.41 3.79 -3.00
C ALA A 92 -18.84 2.43 -3.55
N ASP A 93 -18.01 1.40 -3.38
CA ASP A 93 -18.30 0.04 -3.83
C ASP A 93 -19.45 -0.59 -3.04
N TYR A 94 -19.51 -0.37 -1.71
CA TYR A 94 -20.66 -0.76 -0.88
C TYR A 94 -21.97 -0.16 -1.41
N TYR A 95 -22.00 1.13 -1.74
CA TYR A 95 -23.20 1.78 -2.28
C TYR A 95 -23.61 1.26 -3.66
N LYS A 96 -22.67 0.86 -4.53
CA LYS A 96 -23.00 0.25 -5.82
C LYS A 96 -23.68 -1.11 -5.63
N MET A 97 -23.20 -1.92 -4.70
CA MET A 97 -23.79 -3.24 -4.40
C MET A 97 -25.20 -3.13 -3.84
N MET A 98 -25.52 -2.11 -3.04
CA MET A 98 -26.86 -1.90 -2.49
C MET A 98 -27.90 -1.39 -3.51
N LYS A 99 -27.46 -0.77 -4.60
CA LYS A 99 -28.34 -0.22 -5.65
C LYS A 99 -28.53 -1.18 -6.83
N SER A 100 -27.91 -2.36 -6.78
CA SER A 100 -27.98 -3.40 -7.82
C SER A 100 -29.02 -4.46 -7.49
#